data_AF-A0A527Y3N6-F1
#
_entry.id   AF-A0A527Y3N6-F1
#
_cell.length_a   1.000
_cell.length_b   1.000
_cell.length_c   1.000
_cell.angle_alpha   90.00
_cell.angle_beta   90.00
_cell.angle_gamma   90.00
#
_symmetry.space_group_name_H-M   'P 1'
#
loop_
_entity.id
_entity.type
_entity.pdbx_description
1 polymer ?
#
loop_
_entity_poly.entity_id
_entity_poly.type
_entity_poly.pdbx_seq_one_letter_code
_entity_poly.pdbx_strand_id
1 'polypeptide(L)' 'FSCVHEQFMTDTAKLADVLLPATMFLEHDDVYKGGGNQHITLGPKLIDPPEGPRSNHFVIEELGKRLGVG' A
#
# COMPACT_ATOMS: atom_id res chain seq x y z
N PHE A 1 17.40 8.05 -7.55
CA PHE A 1 16.74 6.87 -6.97
C PHE A 1 15.47 7.32 -6.27
N SER A 2 14.34 7.14 -6.95
CA SER A 2 12.98 7.32 -6.45
C SER A 2 12.22 6.00 -6.59
N CYS A 3 11.47 5.62 -5.55
CA CYS A 3 10.60 4.45 -5.57
C CYS A 3 9.17 4.90 -5.26
N VAL A 4 8.21 4.40 -6.03
CA VAL A 4 6.78 4.68 -5.83
C VAL A 4 6.07 3.35 -5.59
N HIS A 5 5.22 3.29 -4.56
CA HIS A 5 4.35 2.15 -4.27
C HIS A 5 2.92 2.58 -4.52
N GLU A 6 2.30 2.05 -5.57
CA GLU A 6 1.11 2.66 -6.17
C GLU A 6 0.20 1.63 -6.85
N GLN A 7 -1.10 1.93 -6.86
CA GLN A 7 -2.18 1.10 -7.41
C GLN A 7 -2.33 1.29 -8.93
N PHE A 8 -2.00 2.48 -9.46
CA PHE A 8 -2.13 2.86 -10.87
C PHE A 8 -0.87 3.51 -11.46
N MET A 9 -0.75 3.58 -12.77
CA MET A 9 0.35 4.34 -13.40
C MET A 9 0.09 5.86 -13.36
N THR A 10 0.23 6.46 -12.17
CA THR A 10 0.11 7.91 -11.94
C THR A 10 1.28 8.68 -12.53
N ASP A 11 1.19 10.01 -12.62
CA ASP A 11 2.27 10.83 -13.16
C ASP A 11 3.54 10.75 -12.29
N THR A 12 3.41 10.59 -10.97
CA THR A 12 4.54 10.31 -10.09
C THR A 12 5.14 8.93 -10.37
N ALA A 13 4.31 7.90 -10.55
CA ALA A 13 4.76 6.55 -10.88
C ALA A 13 5.53 6.49 -12.21
N LYS A 14 5.09 7.24 -13.23
CA LYS A 14 5.78 7.33 -14.54
C LYS A 14 7.18 7.94 -14.45
N LEU A 15 7.44 8.74 -13.40
CA LEU A 15 8.72 9.40 -13.17
C LEU A 15 9.61 8.63 -12.17
N ALA A 16 9.16 7.48 -11.66
CA ALA A 16 9.88 6.71 -10.66
C ALA A 16 10.97 5.81 -11.29
N ASP A 17 12.11 5.68 -10.62
CA ASP A 17 13.13 4.68 -11.00
C ASP A 17 12.63 3.24 -10.75
N VAL A 18 11.81 3.05 -9.71
CA VAL A 18 11.18 1.78 -9.35
C VAL A 18 9.71 1.99 -9.01
N LEU A 19 8.85 1.14 -9.58
CA LEU A 19 7.43 1.04 -9.25
C LEU A 19 7.15 -0.30 -8.56
N LEU A 20 6.62 -0.24 -7.34
CA LEU A 20 6.10 -1.39 -6.62
C LEU A 20 4.57 -1.39 -6.75
N PRO A 21 3.93 -2.49 -7.18
CA PRO A 21 2.46 -2.57 -7.23
C PRO A 21 1.84 -2.60 -5.83
N ALA A 22 0.91 -1.71 -5.54
CA ALA A 22 0.17 -1.64 -4.28
C ALA A 22 -1.20 -2.31 -4.36
N THR A 23 -1.63 -2.91 -3.24
CA THR A 23 -3.01 -3.41 -3.09
C THR A 23 -4.02 -2.25 -3.08
N MET A 24 -5.20 -2.51 -3.66
CA MET A 24 -6.38 -1.65 -3.58
C MET A 24 -7.03 -1.71 -2.19
N PHE A 25 -7.92 -0.77 -1.89
CA PHE A 25 -8.58 -0.65 -0.58
C PHE A 25 -9.30 -1.93 -0.11
N LEU A 26 -9.84 -2.73 -1.04
CA LEU A 26 -10.60 -3.94 -0.71
C LEU A 26 -9.71 -5.20 -0.65
N GLU A 27 -8.42 -5.07 -0.90
CA GLU A 27 -7.49 -6.19 -1.03
C GLU A 27 -6.64 -6.43 0.23
N HIS A 28 -6.81 -5.60 1.26
CA HIS A 28 -6.13 -5.71 2.56
C HIS A 28 -7.00 -5.11 3.68
N ASP A 29 -6.68 -5.47 4.93
CA ASP A 29 -7.30 -4.87 6.11
C ASP A 29 -6.65 -3.53 6.42
N ASP A 30 -7.47 -2.53 6.75
CA ASP A 30 -7.02 -1.18 7.08
C ASP A 30 -7.99 -0.48 8.04
N VAL A 31 -7.55 0.66 8.57
CA VAL A 31 -8.30 1.49 9.52
C VAL A 31 -8.33 2.94 9.03
N TYR A 32 -9.53 3.44 8.75
CA TYR A 32 -9.74 4.80 8.24
C TYR A 32 -10.31 5.73 9.30
N LYS A 33 -9.91 7.00 9.24
CA LYS A 33 -10.54 8.10 9.99
C LYS A 33 -10.76 9.27 9.04
N GLY A 34 -12.00 9.76 8.98
CA GLY A 34 -12.37 10.91 8.16
C GLY A 34 -12.58 12.16 9.02
N GLY A 35 -12.28 13.35 8.48
CA GLY A 35 -12.51 14.63 9.19
C GLY A 35 -13.99 15.00 9.39
N GLY A 36 -14.91 14.35 8.66
CA GLY A 36 -16.34 14.64 8.70
C GLY A 36 -17.16 13.83 9.70
N ASN A 37 -16.55 12.92 10.45
CA ASN A 37 -17.21 12.13 11.48
C ASN A 37 -16.27 11.94 12.69
N GLN A 38 -16.76 11.33 13.76
CA GLN A 38 -15.99 11.10 15.01
C GLN A 38 -15.75 9.61 15.30
N HIS A 39 -15.96 8.74 14.31
CA HIS A 39 -15.76 7.31 14.47
C HIS A 39 -14.54 6.84 13.67
N ILE A 40 -14.00 5.71 14.10
CA ILE A 40 -13.04 4.95 13.31
C ILE A 40 -13.84 4.05 12.37
N THR A 41 -13.40 3.93 11.13
CA THR A 41 -13.97 3.00 10.15
C THR A 41 -13.00 1.85 9.95
N LEU A 42 -13.48 0.63 10.17
CA LEU A 42 -12.76 -0.57 9.77
C LEU A 42 -12.94 -0.77 8.27
N GLY A 43 -11.85 -0.90 7.53
CA GLY A 43 -11.84 -1.32 6.12
C GLY A 43 -11.37 -2.76 6.03
N PRO A 44 -12.26 -3.76 6.15
CA PRO A 44 -11.86 -5.14 6.05
C PRO A 44 -11.52 -5.51 4.61
N LYS A 45 -10.58 -6.44 4.44
CA LYS A 45 -10.33 -7.08 3.15
C LYS A 45 -11.59 -7.81 2.67
N LEU A 46 -11.95 -7.59 1.40
CA LEU A 46 -13.11 -8.22 0.77
C LEU A 46 -12.75 -9.16 -0.38
N ILE A 47 -11.62 -8.94 -1.04
CA ILE A 47 -11.15 -9.76 -2.16
C ILE A 47 -9.64 -9.99 -2.05
N ASP A 48 -9.15 -11.03 -2.72
CA ASP A 48 -7.70 -11.20 -2.91
C ASP A 48 -7.20 -10.27 -4.03
N PRO A 49 -5.99 -9.69 -3.88
CA PRO A 49 -5.38 -8.96 -4.98
C PRO A 49 -5.05 -9.89 -6.14
N PRO A 50 -4.87 -9.35 -7.37
CA PRO A 50 -4.28 -10.11 -8.46
C PRO A 50 -2.83 -10.51 -8.11
N GLU A 51 -2.20 -11.28 -8.98
CA GLU A 51 -0.79 -11.63 -8.80
C GLU A 51 0.10 -10.37 -8.87
N GLY A 52 0.92 -10.15 -7.83
CA GLY A 52 1.92 -9.08 -7.78
C GLY A 52 1.74 -8.06 -6.64
N PRO A 53 0.61 -7.33 -6.55
CA PRO A 53 0.39 -6.30 -5.54
C PRO A 53 0.65 -6.75 -4.10
N ARG A 54 1.18 -5.83 -3.30
CA ARG A 54 1.45 -6.02 -1.87
C ARG A 54 0.95 -4.81 -1.08
N SER A 55 0.52 -5.06 0.17
CA SER A 55 0.08 -4.00 1.08
C SER A 55 1.26 -3.16 1.56
N ASN A 56 0.96 -1.93 2.00
CA ASN A 56 1.96 -1.02 2.57
C ASN A 56 2.70 -1.67 3.74
N HIS A 57 1.95 -2.32 4.63
CA HIS A 57 2.50 -3.01 5.80
C HIS A 57 3.50 -4.09 5.39
N PHE A 58 3.14 -4.96 4.45
CA PHE A 58 4.05 -6.01 3.95
C PHE A 58 5.33 -5.42 3.38
N VAL A 59 5.22 -4.41 2.51
CA VAL A 59 6.40 -3.80 1.86
C VAL A 59 7.34 -3.18 2.89
N ILE A 60 6.81 -2.44 3.88
CA ILE A 60 7.62 -1.78 4.90
C ILE A 60 8.33 -2.80 5.80
N GLU A 61 7.63 -3.85 6.25
CA GLU A 61 8.25 -4.92 7.06
C GLU A 61 9.37 -5.64 6.29
N GLU A 62 9.10 -5.97 5.03
CA GLU A 62 10.05 -6.68 4.17
C GLU A 62 11.27 -5.82 3.80
N LEU A 63 11.10 -4.50 3.67
CA LEU A 63 12.20 -3.56 3.57
C LEU A 63 12.98 -3.49 4.88
N GLY A 64 12.31 -3.40 6.03
CA GLY A 64 12.95 -3.39 7.35
C GLY A 64 13.87 -4.58 7.56
N LYS A 65 13.40 -5.79 7.23
CA LYS A 65 14.20 -7.03 7.27
C LYS A 65 15.42 -6.97 6.36
N ARG A 66 15.26 -6.53 5.10
CA ARG A 66 16.35 -6.45 4.10
C ARG A 66 17.40 -5.41 4.47
N LEU A 67 17.00 -4.35 5.17
CA LEU A 67 17.87 -3.27 5.62
C LEU A 67 18.48 -3.55 7.01
N GLY A 68 18.08 -4.63 7.68
CA GLY A 68 18.59 -5.01 9.01
C GLY A 68 18.09 -4.12 10.15
N VAL A 69 16.89 -3.53 10.00
CA VAL A 69 16.28 -2.61 10.99
C VAL A 69 14.91 -3.09 11.49
N GLY A 70 14.49 -4.29 11.10
CA GLY A 70 13.22 -4.92 11.49
C GLY A 70 13.39 -6.05 12.49
#